data_AF-A0A1Z5L917-F1
#
_entry.id   AF-A0A1Z5L917-F1
#
_cell.length_a   1.000
_cell.length_b   1.000
_cell.length_c   1.000
_cell.angle_alpha   90.00
_cell.angle_beta   90.00
_cell.angle_gamma   90.00
#
_symmetry.space_group_name_H-M   'P 1'
#
loop_
_entity.id
_entity.type
_entity.pdbx_description
1 polymer ?
#
loop_
_entity_poly.entity_id
_entity_poly.type
_entity_poly.pdbx_seq_one_letter_code
_entity_poly.pdbx_strand_id
1 'polypeptide(L)' 'MDSKMKPLWLTFENADPNTDDIVIIYKYGDDLRQDMLTLQMIRIMDKLWKDDGYDFRMVPYQCLSTDLNMGLIE' A
#
# COMPACT_ATOMS: atom_id res chain seq x y z
N MET A 1 4.50 -16.84 0.51
CA MET A 1 5.11 -16.13 -0.64
C MET A 1 6.60 -16.49 -0.69
N ASP A 2 7.03 -17.23 -1.70
CA ASP A 2 8.47 -17.42 -1.96
C ASP A 2 9.00 -16.20 -2.72
N SER A 3 9.19 -15.09 -1.99
CA SER A 3 9.94 -13.92 -2.45
C SER A 3 11.32 -13.94 -1.81
N LYS A 4 12.33 -13.42 -2.51
CA LYS A 4 13.73 -13.38 -2.05
C LYS A 4 13.88 -12.74 -0.66
N MET A 5 13.13 -11.66 -0.41
CA MET A 5 13.16 -10.93 0.87
C MET A 5 12.17 -11.46 1.90
N LYS A 6 11.40 -12.52 1.57
CA LYS A 6 10.47 -13.23 2.47
C LYS A 6 9.59 -12.28 3.31
N PRO A 7 8.72 -11.49 2.65
CA PRO A 7 7.87 -10.54 3.36
C PRO A 7 6.93 -11.26 4.34
N LEU A 8 6.58 -10.59 5.43
CA LEU A 8 5.64 -11.10 6.42
C LEU A 8 4.23 -10.67 6.05
N TRP A 9 3.32 -11.63 5.97
CA TRP A 9 1.88 -11.38 5.86
C TRP A 9 1.30 -11.39 7.28
N LEU A 10 0.81 -10.24 7.73
CA LEU A 10 0.29 -10.05 9.07
C LEU A 10 -1.21 -9.76 8.99
N THR A 11 -1.99 -10.47 9.81
CA THR A 11 -3.42 -10.23 10.00
C THR A 11 -3.64 -9.87 11.47
N PHE A 12 -4.29 -8.74 11.70
CA PHE A 12 -4.61 -8.22 13.03
C PHE A 12 -6.12 -8.18 13.22
N GLU A 13 -6.59 -8.64 14.36
CA GLU A 13 -7.99 -8.48 14.76
C GLU A 13 -8.31 -6.99 14.86
N ASN A 14 -9.43 -6.58 14.27
CA ASN A 14 -9.84 -5.19 14.32
C ASN A 14 -10.34 -4.83 15.72
N ALA A 15 -9.92 -3.66 16.22
CA ALA A 15 -10.41 -3.16 17.50
C ALA A 15 -11.91 -2.80 17.46
N ASP A 16 -12.47 -2.51 16.29
CA ASP A 16 -13.91 -2.43 16.08
C ASP A 16 -14.46 -3.79 15.63
N PRO A 17 -15.26 -4.48 16.48
CA PRO A 17 -15.78 -5.82 16.19
C PRO A 17 -16.79 -5.86 15.04
N ASN A 18 -17.22 -4.71 14.50
CA ASN A 18 -18.14 -4.64 13.37
C ASN A 18 -17.43 -4.47 12.02
N THR A 19 -16.10 -4.58 12.00
CA THR A 19 -15.28 -4.34 10.80
C THR A 19 -14.31 -5.50 10.57
N ASP A 20 -13.84 -5.63 9.33
CA ASP A 20 -12.94 -6.71 8.93
C ASP A 20 -11.55 -6.58 9.57
N ASP A 21 -10.86 -7.71 9.69
CA ASP A 21 -9.47 -7.78 10.13
C ASP A 21 -8.55 -6.91 9.26
N ILE A 22 -7.53 -6.35 9.89
CA ILE A 22 -6.52 -5.52 9.22
C ILE A 22 -5.42 -6.42 8.69
N VAL A 23 -5.21 -6.41 7.38
CA VAL A 23 -4.15 -7.17 6.72
C VAL A 23 -3.05 -6.23 6.25
N ILE A 24 -1.80 -6.55 6.58
CA ILE A 24 -0.63 -5.75 6.22
C ILE A 24 0.51 -6.68 5.80
N ILE A 25 1.21 -6.31 4.74
CA ILE A 25 2.48 -6.91 4.35
C ILE A 25 3.62 -6.07 4.93
N TYR A 26 4.42 -6.65 5.82
CA TYR A 26 5.67 -6.06 6.28
C TYR A 26 6.83 -6.53 5.41
N LYS A 27 7.62 -5.57 4.91
CA LYS A 27 8.79 -5.83 4.08
C LYS A 27 10.05 -5.32 4.76
N TYR A 28 11.07 -6.18 4.82
CA TYR A 28 12.41 -5.86 5.27
C TYR A 28 13.42 -6.23 4.18
N GLY A 29 14.37 -5.34 3.89
CA GLY A 29 15.37 -5.50 2.83
C GLY A 29 15.00 -4.86 1.49
N ASP A 30 13.81 -4.28 1.35
CA ASP A 30 13.34 -3.58 0.14
C ASP A 30 13.13 -2.09 0.43
N ASP A 31 13.62 -1.22 -0.47
CA ASP A 31 13.40 0.23 -0.40
C ASP A 31 12.04 0.60 -1.02
N LEU A 32 11.06 0.91 -0.17
CA LEU A 32 9.69 1.24 -0.61
C LEU A 32 9.48 2.70 -1.02
N ARG A 33 10.52 3.55 -0.96
CA ARG A 33 10.38 4.99 -1.27
C ARG A 33 9.96 5.22 -2.73
N GLN A 34 10.41 4.36 -3.64
CA GLN A 34 10.03 4.45 -5.05
C GLN A 34 8.57 4.04 -5.29
N ASP A 35 8.11 2.97 -4.64
CA ASP A 35 6.72 2.52 -4.69
C ASP A 35 5.77 3.59 -4.14
N MET A 36 6.13 4.21 -3.00
CA MET A 36 5.39 5.34 -2.42
C MET A 36 5.21 6.49 -3.42
N LEU A 37 6.30 6.95 -4.04
CA LEU A 37 6.25 8.04 -5.02
C LEU A 37 5.38 7.65 -6.22
N THR A 38 5.50 6.42 -6.70
CA THR A 38 4.71 5.92 -7.83
C THR A 38 3.22 5.91 -7.50
N LEU A 39 2.83 5.39 -6.34
CA LEU A 39 1.44 5.36 -5.90
C LEU A 39 0.89 6.77 -5.65
N GLN A 40 1.71 7.69 -5.15
CA GLN A 40 1.35 9.09 -5.01
C GLN A 40 1.06 9.73 -6.39
N MET A 41 1.91 9.47 -7.38
CA MET A 41 1.66 9.95 -8.75
C MET A 41 0.38 9.36 -9.34
N ILE A 42 0.08 8.07 -9.09
CA ILE A 42 -1.17 7.43 -9.51
C ILE A 42 -2.38 8.11 -8.86
N ARG A 43 -2.32 8.46 -7.57
CA ARG A 43 -3.40 9.22 -6.90
C ARG A 43 -3.62 10.60 -7.50
N ILE A 44 -2.54 11.29 -7.87
CA ILE A 44 -2.62 12.58 -8.55
C ILE A 44 -3.27 12.41 -9.94
N MET A 45 -2.87 11.40 -10.70
CA MET A 45 -3.47 11.10 -12.00
C MET A 45 -4.96 10.75 -11.89
N ASP A 46 -5.32 9.87 -10.94
CA ASP A 46 -6.71 9.49 -10.66
C ASP A 46 -7.57 10.71 -10.32
N LYS A 47 -7.04 11.64 -9.53
CA LYS A 47 -7.71 12.92 -9.26
C LYS A 47 -7.92 13.74 -10.54
N LEU A 48 -6.87 13.94 -11.34
CA LEU A 48 -6.96 14.72 -12.58
C LEU A 48 -7.97 14.13 -13.56
N TRP A 49 -7.99 12.80 -13.71
CA TRP A 49 -8.95 12.13 -14.58
C TRP A 49 -10.39 12.28 -14.07
N LYS A 50 -10.61 12.13 -12.76
CA LYS A 50 -11.93 12.34 -12.16
C LYS A 50 -12.42 13.77 -12.32
N ASP A 51 -11.53 14.75 -12.19
CA ASP A 51 -11.83 16.17 -12.40
C ASP A 51 -12.30 16.43 -13.85
N ASP A 52 -11.79 15.66 -14.83
CA ASP A 52 -12.21 15.68 -16.25
C ASP A 52 -13.37 14.71 -16.58
N GLY A 53 -13.98 14.08 -15.57
CA GLY A 53 -15.14 13.19 -15.75
C GLY A 53 -14.80 11.74 -16.13
N TYR A 54 -13.52 11.36 -16.07
CA TYR A 54 -13.06 9.99 -16.31
C TYR A 54 -12.82 9.26 -14.98
N ASP A 55 -13.70 8.30 -14.65
CA ASP A 55 -13.49 7.39 -13.51
C ASP A 55 -12.98 6.03 -13.99
N PHE A 56 -11.67 5.83 -13.88
CA PHE A 56 -11.01 4.56 -14.20
C PHE A 56 -11.01 3.56 -13.03
N ARG A 57 -11.64 3.90 -11.89
CA ARG A 57 -11.74 3.05 -10.70
C ARG A 57 -10.37 2.58 -10.19
N MET A 58 -9.41 3.50 -10.16
CA MET A 58 -8.06 3.22 -9.66
C MET A 58 -8.11 2.89 -8.16
N VAL A 59 -7.38 1.85 -7.76
CA VAL A 59 -7.23 1.44 -6.34
C VAL A 59 -5.74 1.44 -5.97
N PRO A 60 -5.11 2.62 -5.80
CA PRO A 60 -3.73 2.71 -5.35
C PRO A 60 -3.63 2.37 -3.87
N TYR A 61 -3.30 1.11 -3.56
CA TYR A 61 -3.08 0.59 -2.21
C TYR A 61 -2.11 1.46 -1.39
N GLN A 62 -2.16 1.39 -0.07
CA GLN A 62 -1.22 2.11 0.77
C GLN A 62 0.16 1.43 0.77
N CYS A 63 1.20 2.24 0.64
CA CYS A 63 2.59 1.83 0.80
C CYS A 63 3.28 2.90 1.65
N LEU A 64 3.99 2.48 2.68
CA LEU A 64 4.67 3.37 3.62
C LEU A 64 6.05 2.81 3.95
N SER A 65 7.09 3.53 3.56
CA SER A 65 8.44 3.32 4.08
C SER A 65 8.50 3.84 5.52
N THR A 66 8.86 2.95 6.44
CA THR A 66 8.93 3.27 7.87
C THR A 66 10.36 3.57 8.33
N ASP A 67 11.36 3.01 7.63
CA ASP A 67 12.79 3.27 7.84
C ASP A 67 13.57 2.81 6.57
N LEU A 68 14.91 2.83 6.64
CA LEU A 68 15.80 2.36 5.59
C LEU A 68 15.51 0.90 5.23
N ASN A 69 15.17 0.68 3.95
CA ASN A 69 14.88 -0.63 3.37
C ASN A 69 13.81 -1.43 4.13
N MET A 70 12.84 -0.74 4.74
CA MET A 70 11.68 -1.39 5.33
C MET A 70 10.42 -0.55 5.22
N GLY A 71 9.29 -1.23 5.31
CA GLY A 71 7.99 -0.59 5.36
C GLY A 71 6.82 -1.55 5.32
N LEU A 72 5.65 -0.97 5.14
CA LEU A 72 4.34 -1.61 5.21
C LEU A 72 3.59 -1.39 3.90
N ILE A 73 2.85 -2.41 3.48
CA ILE A 73 1.95 -2.37 2.32
C ILE A 73 0.58 -2.91 2.78
N GLU A 74 -0.50 -2.25 2.36
CA GLU A 74 -1.88 -2.73 2.49
C GLU A 74 -2.21 -3.77 1.41
#